data_AF-A0A8J7IAR5-F1
#
_entry.id   AF-A0A8J7IAR5-F1
#
_cell.length_a   1.000
_cell.length_b   1.000
_cell.length_c   1.000
_cell.angle_alpha   90.00
_cell.angle_beta   90.00
_cell.angle_gamma   90.00
#
_symmetry.space_group_name_H-M   'P 1'
#
loop_
_entity.id
_entity.type
_entity.pdbx_description
1 polymer ?
#
loop_
_entity_poly.entity_id
_entity_poly.type
_entity_poly.pdbx_seq_one_letter_code
_entity_poly.pdbx_strand_id
1 'polypeptide(L)'
;MKFELKGIEQALKNIAAVGQSVSDEDLQQDALAALEPVAKDAQSLAPVDEGDLRNSIEPRILEDGTVGVVIGDWKGHFFEFGTVNMRAQPMLGPAWHENEDAVIQSFGGRVGARIEGAV
;
A
#
# COMPACT_ATOMS: atom_id res chain seq x y z
N MET A 1 -4.25 -45.63 28.09
CA MET A 1 -4.62 -44.98 26.81
C MET A 1 -3.94 -43.62 26.76
N LYS A 2 -3.05 -43.40 25.80
CA LYS A 2 -2.34 -42.13 25.61
C LYS A 2 -3.03 -41.41 24.45
N PHE A 3 -3.88 -40.44 24.76
CA PHE A 3 -4.51 -39.61 23.73
C PHE A 3 -3.45 -38.60 23.25
N GLU A 4 -2.90 -38.81 22.06
CA GLU A 4 -2.01 -37.84 21.42
C GLU A 4 -2.83 -36.81 20.66
N LEU A 5 -2.80 -35.57 21.13
CA LEU A 5 -3.56 -34.45 20.59
C LEU A 5 -2.81 -33.80 19.40
N LYS A 6 -2.53 -34.58 18.36
CA LYS A 6 -1.68 -34.16 17.22
C LYS A 6 -2.19 -32.95 16.45
N GLY A 7 -3.51 -32.76 16.40
CA GLY A 7 -4.12 -31.63 15.68
C GLY A 7 -3.82 -30.26 16.30
N ILE A 8 -3.72 -30.18 17.62
CA ILE A 8 -3.41 -28.91 18.30
C ILE A 8 -1.93 -28.56 18.16
N GLU A 9 -1.04 -29.55 18.28
CA GLU A 9 0.39 -29.33 18.07
C GLU A 9 0.68 -28.87 16.63
N GLN A 10 0.00 -29.44 15.64
CA GLN A 10 0.14 -28.99 14.26
C GLN A 10 -0.43 -27.58 14.05
N ALA A 11 -1.59 -27.26 14.62
CA ALA A 11 -2.15 -25.92 14.54
C ALA A 11 -1.22 -24.86 15.15
N LEU A 12 -0.62 -25.15 16.31
CA LEU A 12 0.35 -24.27 16.95
C LEU A 12 1.60 -24.06 16.09
N LYS A 13 2.10 -25.12 15.45
CA LYS A 13 3.23 -25.02 14.51
C LYS A 13 2.89 -24.15 13.30
N ASN A 14 1.71 -24.31 12.72
CA ASN A 14 1.28 -23.54 11.56
C ASN A 14 1.12 -22.05 11.90
N ILE A 15 0.52 -21.72 13.06
CA ILE A 15 0.42 -20.32 13.52
C ILE A 15 1.81 -19.72 13.73
N ALA A 16 2.74 -20.46 14.34
CA ALA A 16 4.11 -20.00 14.53
C ALA A 16 4.84 -19.79 13.20
N ALA A 17 4.63 -20.67 12.22
CA ALA A 17 5.21 -20.55 10.88
C ALA A 17 4.67 -19.31 10.14
N VAL A 18 3.35 -19.08 10.20
CA VAL A 18 2.71 -17.88 9.62
C VAL A 18 3.23 -16.59 10.26
N GLY A 19 3.36 -16.56 11.59
CA GLY A 19 3.91 -15.40 12.30
C GLY A 19 5.39 -15.12 11.99
N GLN A 20 6.13 -16.12 11.49
CA GLN A 20 7.51 -15.95 11.01
C GLN A 20 7.60 -15.58 9.53
N SER A 21 6.62 -15.98 8.71
CA SER A 21 6.61 -15.76 7.26
C SER A 21 5.98 -14.43 6.85
N VAL A 22 5.28 -13.77 7.77
CA VAL A 22 4.66 -12.45 7.55
C VAL A 22 5.40 -11.45 8.43
N SER A 23 6.49 -10.90 7.90
CA SER A 23 7.23 -9.82 8.56
C SER A 23 6.68 -8.45 8.18
N ASP A 24 6.96 -7.42 9.00
CA ASP A 24 6.59 -6.04 8.67
C ASP A 24 7.22 -5.58 7.35
N GLU A 25 8.45 -6.02 7.05
CA GLU A 25 9.14 -5.72 5.80
C GLU A 25 8.41 -6.35 4.59
N ASP A 26 7.98 -7.61 4.72
CA ASP A 26 7.20 -8.29 3.68
C ASP A 26 5.86 -7.58 3.42
N LEU A 27 5.16 -7.20 4.50
CA LEU A 27 3.90 -6.46 4.42
C LEU A 27 4.10 -5.09 3.77
N GLN A 28 5.18 -4.40 4.10
CA GLN A 28 5.51 -3.11 3.49
C GLN A 28 5.77 -3.24 1.98
N GLN A 29 6.53 -4.26 1.56
CA GLN A 29 6.79 -4.50 0.13
C GLN A 29 5.50 -4.86 -0.64
N ASP A 30 4.64 -5.68 -0.04
CA ASP A 30 3.36 -6.04 -0.64
C ASP A 30 2.43 -4.82 -0.74
N ALA A 31 2.44 -3.94 0.26
CA ALA A 31 1.68 -2.69 0.26
C ALA A 31 2.20 -1.70 -0.80
N LEU A 32 3.52 -1.55 -0.94
CA LEU A 32 4.12 -0.70 -1.98
C LEU A 32 3.65 -1.13 -3.39
N ALA A 33 3.68 -2.44 -3.66
CA ALA A 33 3.21 -2.99 -4.92
C ALA A 33 1.70 -2.84 -5.11
N ALA A 34 0.91 -2.94 -4.03
CA ALA A 34 -0.53 -2.76 -4.08
C ALA A 34 -0.95 -1.31 -4.38
N LEU A 35 -0.15 -0.32 -3.96
CA LEU A 35 -0.41 1.11 -4.19
C LEU A 35 0.08 1.64 -5.54
N GLU A 36 0.80 0.84 -6.34
CA GLU A 36 1.30 1.27 -7.65
C GLU A 36 0.19 1.82 -8.59
N PRO A 37 -1.02 1.23 -8.66
CA PRO A 37 -2.13 1.77 -9.45
C PRO A 37 -2.57 3.17 -8.96
N VAL A 38 -2.68 3.36 -7.64
CA VAL A 38 -3.04 4.65 -7.03
C VAL A 38 -2.04 5.73 -7.44
N ALA A 39 -0.74 5.42 -7.36
CA ALA A 39 0.30 6.35 -7.79
C ALA A 39 0.17 6.68 -9.28
N LYS A 40 -0.02 5.69 -10.16
CA LYS A 40 -0.18 5.92 -11.60
C LYS A 40 -1.40 6.79 -11.95
N ASP A 41 -2.52 6.57 -11.27
CA ASP A 41 -3.72 7.37 -11.50
C ASP A 41 -3.54 8.80 -10.98
N ALA A 42 -2.95 8.97 -9.79
CA ALA A 42 -2.60 10.30 -9.28
C ALA A 42 -1.63 11.04 -10.21
N GLN A 43 -0.64 10.34 -10.79
CA GLN A 43 0.25 10.88 -11.83
C GLN A 43 -0.49 11.29 -13.11
N SER A 44 -1.58 10.61 -13.47
CA SER A 44 -2.38 10.94 -14.65
C SER A 44 -3.26 12.18 -14.44
N LEU A 45 -3.68 12.41 -13.20
CA LEU A 45 -4.46 13.57 -12.77
C LEU A 45 -3.58 14.80 -12.54
N ALA A 46 -2.28 14.59 -12.33
CA ALA A 46 -1.34 15.68 -12.12
C ALA A 46 -1.31 16.63 -13.33
N PRO A 47 -1.37 17.95 -13.11
CA PRO A 47 -1.27 18.92 -14.18
C PRO A 47 0.09 18.81 -14.87
N VAL A 48 0.08 18.95 -16.20
CA VAL A 48 1.32 18.99 -16.99
C VAL A 48 1.99 20.34 -16.74
N ASP A 49 3.11 20.34 -16.01
CA ASP A 49 3.93 21.52 -15.75
C ASP A 49 5.39 21.33 -16.19
N GLU A 50 6.19 22.39 -16.17
CA GLU A 50 7.63 22.36 -16.47
C GLU A 50 8.47 21.79 -15.30
N GLY A 51 7.91 20.89 -14.49
CA GLY A 51 8.54 20.35 -13.30
C GLY A 51 8.35 18.85 -13.13
N ASP A 52 8.78 18.36 -11.97
CA ASP A 52 8.76 16.94 -11.64
C ASP A 52 7.52 16.55 -10.81
N LEU A 53 6.48 17.40 -10.76
CA LEU A 53 5.30 17.15 -9.92
C LEU A 53 4.72 15.76 -10.17
N ARG A 54 4.45 15.45 -11.44
CA ARG A 54 3.97 14.13 -11.86
C ARG A 54 4.93 13.03 -11.41
N ASN A 55 6.23 13.17 -11.70
CA ASN A 55 7.21 12.13 -11.38
C ASN A 55 7.48 11.98 -9.88
N SER A 56 7.09 12.98 -9.07
CA SER A 56 7.28 12.97 -7.61
C SER A 56 6.20 12.20 -6.85
N ILE A 57 5.16 11.71 -7.53
CA ILE A 57 4.06 10.97 -6.92
C ILE A 57 4.41 9.49 -6.90
N GLU A 58 4.67 8.93 -5.72
CA GLU A 58 5.14 7.55 -5.56
C GLU A 58 4.64 6.89 -4.27
N PRO A 59 4.48 5.55 -4.23
CA PRO A 59 4.31 4.81 -3.00
C PRO A 59 5.59 4.87 -2.16
N ARG A 60 5.46 5.09 -0.85
CA ARG A 60 6.58 5.19 0.08
C ARG A 60 6.22 4.62 1.45
N ILE A 61 7.22 4.04 2.10
CA ILE A 61 7.18 3.67 3.52
C ILE A 61 7.47 4.92 4.35
N LEU A 62 6.55 5.29 5.24
CA LEU A 62 6.66 6.43 6.13
C LEU A 62 7.51 6.08 7.37
N GLU A 63 7.91 7.10 8.13
CA GLU A 63 8.78 6.93 9.31
C GLU A 63 8.18 6.05 10.40
N ASP A 64 6.85 5.99 10.48
CA ASP A 64 6.10 5.15 11.42
C ASP A 64 5.90 3.71 10.93
N GLY A 65 6.44 3.37 9.76
CA GLY A 65 6.34 2.06 9.13
C GLY A 65 5.06 1.85 8.32
N THR A 66 4.17 2.83 8.25
CA THR A 66 3.00 2.77 7.36
C THR A 66 3.39 2.97 5.91
N VAL A 67 2.54 2.54 4.97
CA VAL A 67 2.79 2.66 3.54
C VAL A 67 1.68 3.47 2.89
N GLY A 68 2.06 4.49 2.12
CA GLY A 68 1.12 5.41 1.49
C GLY A 68 1.68 5.97 0.19
N VAL A 69 0.83 6.65 -0.59
CA VAL A 69 1.26 7.41 -1.77
C VAL A 69 1.52 8.85 -1.36
N VAL A 70 2.69 9.37 -1.71
CA VAL A 70 3.12 10.72 -1.34
C VAL A 70 3.41 11.55 -2.59
N ILE A 71 3.18 12.86 -2.50
CA ILE A 71 3.65 13.83 -3.49
C ILE A 71 4.94 14.45 -2.97
N GLY A 72 6.07 14.17 -3.63
CA GLY A 72 7.38 14.66 -3.22
C GLY A 72 7.66 16.11 -3.58
N ASP A 73 7.03 16.63 -4.64
CA ASP A 73 7.24 18.01 -5.08
C ASP A 73 6.48 19.01 -4.19
N TRP A 74 7.16 20.08 -3.79
CA TRP A 74 6.61 21.12 -2.93
C TRP A 74 5.35 21.79 -3.50
N LYS A 75 5.22 21.87 -4.83
CA LYS A 75 4.05 22.42 -5.52
C LYS A 75 2.80 21.56 -5.34
N GLY A 76 2.98 20.27 -5.05
CA GLY A 76 1.88 19.32 -4.91
C GLY A 76 0.81 19.78 -3.93
N HIS A 77 1.21 20.41 -2.83
CA HIS A 77 0.28 20.96 -1.84
C HIS A 77 -0.65 22.03 -2.41
N PHE A 78 -0.13 22.90 -3.28
CA PHE A 78 -0.93 23.97 -3.88
C PHE A 78 -1.91 23.43 -4.93
N PHE A 79 -1.51 22.40 -5.67
CA PHE A 79 -2.41 21.75 -6.61
C PHE A 79 -3.46 20.91 -5.89
N GLU A 80 -3.07 20.07 -4.92
CA GLU A 80 -3.99 19.19 -4.20
C GLU A 80 -5.10 19.96 -3.48
N PHE A 81 -4.74 21.06 -2.80
CA PHE A 81 -5.68 21.80 -1.92
C PHE A 81 -6.11 23.17 -2.46
N GLY A 82 -5.44 23.68 -3.49
CA GLY A 82 -5.67 25.04 -4.00
C GLY A 82 -5.04 26.13 -3.13
N THR A 83 -5.20 27.36 -3.57
CA THR A 83 -4.78 28.59 -2.87
C THR A 83 -5.86 29.66 -3.00
N VAL A 84 -5.65 30.81 -2.36
CA VAL A 84 -6.53 31.98 -2.55
C VAL A 84 -6.63 32.45 -4.01
N ASN A 85 -5.64 32.11 -4.84
CA ASN A 85 -5.56 32.54 -6.24
C ASN A 85 -5.76 31.39 -7.25
N MET A 86 -5.91 30.15 -6.80
CA MET A 86 -5.97 28.96 -7.66
C MET A 86 -6.91 27.90 -7.06
N ARG A 87 -7.82 27.35 -7.86
CA ARG A 87 -8.67 26.25 -7.41
C ARG A 87 -7.86 24.96 -7.22
N ALA A 88 -8.32 24.12 -6.29
CA ALA A 88 -7.77 22.78 -6.10
C ALA A 88 -7.94 21.92 -7.36
N GLN A 89 -6.92 21.13 -7.64
CA GLN A 89 -6.83 20.05 -8.63
C GLN A 89 -6.38 18.79 -7.87
N PRO A 90 -7.28 18.17 -7.09
CA PRO A 90 -6.94 17.04 -6.25
C PRO A 90 -6.53 15.82 -7.10
N MET A 91 -5.46 15.15 -6.69
CA MET A 91 -4.86 14.01 -7.38
C MET A 91 -4.97 12.75 -6.51
N LEU A 92 -4.56 12.82 -5.24
CA LEU A 92 -4.48 11.64 -4.37
C LEU A 92 -5.85 11.12 -3.96
N GLY A 93 -6.74 12.00 -3.52
CA GLY A 93 -8.09 11.61 -3.08
C GLY A 93 -8.89 10.87 -4.15
N PRO A 94 -9.01 11.43 -5.38
CA PRO A 94 -9.67 10.75 -6.49
C PRO A 94 -8.98 9.44 -6.89
N ALA A 95 -7.64 9.43 -6.98
CA ALA A 95 -6.90 8.21 -7.34
C ALA A 95 -7.07 7.09 -6.32
N TRP A 96 -7.12 7.41 -5.02
CA TRP A 96 -7.42 6.43 -3.98
C TRP A 96 -8.82 5.85 -4.14
N HIS A 97 -9.83 6.70 -4.31
CA HIS A 97 -11.22 6.26 -4.39
C HIS A 97 -11.48 5.33 -5.59
N GLU A 98 -10.85 5.62 -6.74
CA GLU A 98 -10.97 4.77 -7.94
C GLU A 98 -10.31 3.40 -7.76
N ASN A 99 -9.31 3.29 -6.89
CA ASN A 99 -8.48 2.09 -6.75
C ASN A 99 -8.67 1.33 -5.43
N GLU A 100 -9.55 1.77 -4.53
CA GLU A 100 -9.70 1.21 -3.18
C GLU A 100 -9.88 -0.32 -3.20
N ASP A 101 -10.83 -0.81 -4.00
CA ASP A 101 -11.10 -2.24 -4.14
C ASP A 101 -9.90 -3.00 -4.72
N ALA A 102 -9.22 -2.43 -5.71
CA ALA A 102 -8.07 -3.04 -6.35
C ALA A 102 -6.87 -3.15 -5.39
N VAL A 103 -6.65 -2.13 -4.56
CA VAL A 103 -5.63 -2.13 -3.52
C VAL A 103 -5.92 -3.24 -2.51
N ILE A 104 -7.15 -3.32 -2.00
CA ILE A 104 -7.55 -4.33 -1.00
C ILE A 104 -7.37 -5.75 -1.57
N GLN A 105 -7.82 -5.98 -2.81
CA GLN A 105 -7.69 -7.29 -3.46
C GLN A 105 -6.22 -7.65 -3.74
N SER A 106 -5.43 -6.71 -4.26
CA SER A 106 -4.01 -6.93 -4.57
C SER A 106 -3.21 -7.19 -3.30
N PHE A 107 -3.40 -6.38 -2.26
CA PHE A 107 -2.70 -6.54 -0.99
C PHE A 107 -3.12 -7.83 -0.28
N GLY A 108 -4.43 -8.05 -0.12
CA GLY A 108 -4.96 -9.26 0.52
C GLY A 108 -4.54 -10.54 -0.20
N GLY A 109 -4.50 -10.53 -1.54
CA GLY A 109 -4.02 -11.66 -2.34
C GLY A 109 -2.53 -11.98 -2.10
N ARG A 110 -1.67 -10.96 -1.98
CA ARG A 110 -0.23 -11.15 -1.70
C ARG A 110 -0.01 -11.69 -0.30
N VAL A 111 -0.66 -11.10 0.69
CA VAL A 111 -0.60 -11.56 2.08
C VAL A 111 -1.13 -13.00 2.19
N GLY A 112 -2.25 -13.31 1.54
CA GLY A 112 -2.81 -14.65 1.49
C GLY A 112 -1.83 -15.68 0.90
N ALA A 113 -1.19 -15.35 -0.23
CA ALA A 113 -0.20 -16.24 -0.84
C ALA A 113 1.00 -16.53 0.08
N ARG A 114 1.43 -15.57 0.90
CA ARG A 114 2.50 -15.79 1.89
C ARG A 114 2.05 -16.70 3.03
N ILE A 115 0.85 -16.49 3.54
CA ILE A 115 0.26 -17.33 4.59
C ILE A 115 0.12 -18.77 4.08
N GLU A 116 -0.41 -18.96 2.88
CA GLU A 116 -0.57 -20.29 2.27
C GLU A 116 0.78 -20.96 1.98
N GLY A 117 1.80 -20.20 1.59
CA GLY A 117 3.15 -20.73 1.38
C GLY A 117 3.89 -21.15 2.65
N ALA A 118 3.42 -20.71 3.83
CA ALA A 118 4.05 -20.99 5.12
C ALA A 118 3.48 -22.22 5.85
N VAL A 119 2.33 -22.74 5.39
CA VAL A 119 1.57 -23.82 6.04
C VAL A 119 1.80 -25.18 5.37
#